data_AF-A0A229HE06-F1
#
_entry.id   AF-A0A229HE06-F1
#
_cell.length_a   1.000
_cell.length_b   1.000
_cell.length_c   1.000
_cell.angle_alpha   90.00
_cell.angle_beta   90.00
_cell.angle_gamma   90.00
#
_symmetry.space_group_name_H-M   'P 1'
#
loop_
_entity.id
_entity.type
_entity.pdbx_description
1 polymer ?
#
loop_
_entity_poly.entity_id
_entity_poly.type
_entity_poly.pdbx_seq_one_letter_code
_entity_poly.pdbx_strand_id
1 'polypeptide(L)'
;MAEQSTRVTDDEVMKVITDHLTVRGVSAERIVRGATWKADLGIDSLDILTLTQELEDTFHVKIGEEDAIDLRTVGDAIDYIVRVSGGGAGTEAEGDHHA
;
A
#
# COMPACT_ATOMS: atom_id res chain seq x y z
N MET A 1 26.85 5.30 16.66
CA MET A 1 26.17 5.04 15.37
C MET A 1 24.72 4.81 15.72
N ALA A 2 23.82 5.71 15.32
CA ALA A 2 22.44 5.67 15.75
C ALA A 2 21.76 4.43 15.17
N GLU A 3 21.30 3.57 16.05
CA GLU A 3 20.40 2.47 15.74
C GLU A 3 19.11 3.08 15.21
N GLN A 4 18.98 3.17 13.88
CA GLN A 4 17.71 3.55 13.27
C GLN A 4 16.74 2.41 13.55
N SER A 5 15.86 2.62 14.53
CA SER A 5 14.70 1.76 14.76
C SER A 5 13.91 1.68 13.47
N THR A 6 13.94 0.52 12.82
CA THR A 6 13.14 0.17 11.64
C THR A 6 11.66 0.26 11.99
N ARG A 7 11.06 1.44 11.85
CA ARG A 7 9.62 1.63 11.80
C ARG A 7 9.30 2.29 10.48
N VAL A 8 8.58 1.57 9.64
CA VAL A 8 8.03 2.15 8.42
C VAL A 8 7.00 3.21 8.82
N THR A 9 7.12 4.39 8.21
CA THR A 9 6.24 5.54 8.46
C THR A 9 5.30 5.72 7.28
N ASP A 10 4.17 6.39 7.50
CA ASP A 10 3.18 6.63 6.46
C ASP A 10 3.74 7.45 5.29
N ASP A 11 4.62 8.43 5.57
CA ASP A 11 5.26 9.27 4.56
C ASP A 11 6.20 8.46 3.65
N GLU A 12 6.99 7.55 4.22
CA GLU A 12 7.89 6.68 3.45
C GLU A 12 7.09 5.75 2.51
N VAL A 13 5.99 5.17 2.98
CA VAL A 13 5.14 4.32 2.13
C VAL A 13 4.45 5.14 1.05
N MET A 14 3.91 6.30 1.42
CA MET A 14 3.26 7.24 0.50
C MET A 14 4.22 7.65 -0.62
N LYS A 15 5.49 7.90 -0.29
CA LYS A 15 6.52 8.26 -1.24
C LYS A 15 6.77 7.15 -2.27
N VAL A 16 6.90 5.90 -1.83
CA VAL A 16 7.10 4.75 -2.73
C VAL A 16 5.90 4.57 -3.66
N ILE A 17 4.68 4.65 -3.12
CA ILE A 17 3.46 4.59 -3.92
C ILE A 17 3.43 5.72 -4.95
N THR A 18 3.76 6.94 -4.53
CA THR A 18 3.78 8.11 -5.41
C THR A 18 4.78 7.93 -6.54
N ASP A 19 6.00 7.50 -6.23
CA ASP A 19 7.05 7.26 -7.22
C ASP A 19 6.61 6.22 -8.25
N HIS A 20 6.16 5.05 -7.78
CA HIS A 20 5.69 3.97 -8.64
C HIS A 20 4.53 4.39 -9.56
N LEU A 21 3.55 5.12 -9.03
CA LEU A 21 2.39 5.57 -9.80
C LEU A 21 2.72 6.72 -10.77
N THR A 22 3.63 7.61 -10.41
CA THR A 22 4.05 8.71 -11.31
C THR A 22 4.79 8.19 -12.54
N VAL A 23 5.59 7.12 -12.39
CA VAL A 23 6.21 6.40 -13.52
C VAL A 23 5.15 5.85 -14.50
N ARG A 24 3.95 5.55 -13.99
CA ARG A 24 2.80 5.03 -14.78
C ARG A 24 1.90 6.15 -15.32
N GLY A 25 2.28 7.42 -15.12
CA GLY A 25 1.56 8.58 -15.64
C GLY A 25 0.45 9.10 -14.72
N VAL A 26 0.39 8.65 -13.46
CA VAL A 26 -0.54 9.20 -12.47
C VAL A 26 0.03 10.49 -11.91
N SER A 27 -0.82 11.52 -11.81
CA SER A 27 -0.43 12.80 -11.25
C SER A 27 -0.30 12.69 -9.73
N ALA A 28 0.84 13.10 -9.15
CA ALA A 28 1.05 13.08 -7.69
C ALA A 28 -0.05 13.82 -6.91
N GLU A 29 -0.65 14.85 -7.50
CA GLU A 29 -1.78 15.60 -6.91
C GLU A 29 -3.04 14.75 -6.70
N ARG A 30 -3.23 13.69 -7.50
CA ARG A 30 -4.33 12.73 -7.35
C ARG A 30 -4.02 11.63 -6.34
N ILE A 31 -2.73 11.39 -6.09
CA ILE A 31 -2.28 10.37 -5.14
C ILE A 31 -2.46 10.97 -3.75
N VAL A 32 -3.63 10.70 -3.16
CA VAL A 32 -3.98 11.11 -1.80
C VAL A 32 -4.51 9.91 -1.04
N ARG A 33 -4.47 9.97 0.29
CA ARG A 33 -4.86 8.84 1.15
C ARG A 33 -6.28 8.32 0.87
N GLY A 34 -7.20 9.19 0.49
CA GLY A 34 -8.58 8.83 0.13
C GLY A 34 -8.80 8.43 -1.33
N ALA A 35 -7.75 8.47 -2.18
CA ALA A 35 -7.87 8.11 -3.58
C ALA A 35 -8.05 6.60 -3.73
N THR A 36 -8.98 6.21 -4.58
CA THR A 36 -9.24 4.80 -4.90
C THR A 36 -8.39 4.37 -6.08
N TRP A 37 -7.81 3.16 -6.02
CA TRP A 37 -6.94 2.67 -7.08
C TRP A 37 -7.65 2.66 -8.44
N LYS A 38 -8.85 2.06 -8.49
CA LYS A 38 -9.59 1.89 -9.75
C LYS A 38 -10.29 3.17 -10.21
N ALA A 39 -11.08 3.80 -9.33
CA ALA A 39 -11.98 4.87 -9.77
C ALA A 39 -11.30 6.25 -9.85
N ASP A 40 -10.29 6.52 -9.01
CA ASP A 40 -9.61 7.82 -8.98
C ASP A 40 -8.29 7.80 -9.75
N LEU A 41 -7.49 6.75 -9.53
CA LEU A 41 -6.15 6.63 -10.09
C LEU A 41 -6.11 5.85 -11.42
N GLY A 42 -7.17 5.11 -11.75
CA GLY A 42 -7.24 4.29 -12.97
C GLY A 42 -6.25 3.12 -12.98
N ILE A 43 -5.98 2.56 -11.81
CA ILE A 43 -5.03 1.47 -11.57
C ILE A 43 -5.75 0.13 -11.55
N ASP A 44 -5.22 -0.81 -12.34
CA ASP A 44 -5.75 -2.17 -12.44
C ASP A 44 -5.20 -3.09 -11.34
N SER A 45 -5.85 -4.23 -11.09
CA SER A 45 -5.40 -5.16 -10.04
C SER A 45 -3.99 -5.73 -10.26
N LEU A 46 -3.55 -5.89 -11.53
CA LEU A 46 -2.18 -6.32 -11.84
C LEU A 46 -1.13 -5.29 -11.40
N ASP A 47 -1.50 -4.02 -11.52
CA ASP A 47 -0.67 -2.89 -11.15
C ASP A 47 -0.55 -2.81 -9.63
N ILE A 48 -1.64 -3.07 -8.92
CA ILE A 48 -1.66 -3.17 -7.45
C ILE A 48 -0.73 -4.30 -7.00
N LEU A 49 -0.81 -5.49 -7.61
CA LEU A 49 0.09 -6.61 -7.30
C LEU A 49 1.57 -6.28 -7.53
N THR A 50 1.87 -5.53 -8.59
CA THR A 50 3.24 -5.09 -8.89
C THR A 50 3.73 -4.07 -7.87
N LEU A 51 2.88 -3.09 -7.52
CA LEU A 51 3.16 -2.10 -6.49
C LEU A 51 3.40 -2.76 -5.12
N THR A 52 2.56 -3.71 -4.74
CA THR A 52 2.72 -4.41 -3.45
C THR A 52 4.00 -5.21 -3.40
N GLN A 53 4.44 -5.83 -4.51
CA GLN A 53 5.73 -6.52 -4.58
C GLN A 53 6.91 -5.56 -4.38
N GLU A 54 6.85 -4.34 -4.93
CA GLU A 54 7.88 -3.32 -4.68
C GLU A 54 7.87 -2.84 -3.22
N LEU A 55 6.70 -2.68 -2.62
CA LEU A 55 6.56 -2.35 -1.19
C LEU A 55 7.09 -3.48 -0.30
N GLU A 56 6.82 -4.73 -0.63
CA GLU A 56 7.35 -5.91 0.05
C GLU A 56 8.88 -5.94 0.06
N ASP A 57 9.50 -5.75 -1.10
CA ASP A 57 10.96 -5.73 -1.23
C ASP A 57 11.59 -4.55 -0.49
N THR A 58 11.00 -3.35 -0.66
CA THR A 58 11.49 -2.10 -0.06
C THR A 58 11.42 -2.12 1.47
N PHE A 59 10.31 -2.62 2.03
CA PHE A 59 10.05 -2.58 3.47
C PHE A 59 10.30 -3.93 4.18
N HIS A 60 10.72 -4.94 3.43
CA HIS A 60 10.90 -6.32 3.91
C HIS A 60 9.66 -6.88 4.60
N VAL A 61 8.48 -6.60 4.03
CA VAL A 61 7.18 -7.07 4.53
C VAL A 61 6.62 -8.19 3.65
N LYS A 62 5.53 -8.82 4.10
CA LYS A 62 4.77 -9.79 3.29
C LYS A 62 3.32 -9.36 3.19
N ILE A 63 2.79 -9.40 1.98
CA ILE A 63 1.44 -9.01 1.60
C ILE A 63 0.88 -10.18 0.79
N GLY A 64 -0.24 -10.75 1.21
CA GLY A 64 -0.92 -11.76 0.42
C GLY A 64 -1.45 -11.14 -0.88
N GLU A 65 -1.49 -11.91 -1.97
CA GLU A 65 -2.12 -11.45 -3.22
C GLU A 65 -3.59 -11.06 -2.99
N GLU A 66 -4.30 -11.82 -2.15
CA GLU A 66 -5.69 -11.54 -1.75
C GLU A 66 -5.77 -10.20 -1.00
N ASP A 67 -4.94 -10.02 0.03
CA ASP A 67 -4.88 -8.76 0.80
C ASP A 67 -4.60 -7.57 -0.11
N ALA A 68 -3.61 -7.71 -1.02
CA ALA A 68 -3.23 -6.67 -1.97
C ALA A 68 -4.40 -6.27 -2.88
N ILE A 69 -5.15 -7.23 -3.40
CA ILE A 69 -6.30 -6.99 -4.29
C ILE A 69 -7.48 -6.36 -3.52
N ASP A 70 -7.61 -6.69 -2.23
CA ASP A 70 -8.61 -6.11 -1.33
C ASP A 70 -8.28 -4.66 -0.90
N LEU A 71 -7.05 -4.18 -1.09
CA LEU A 71 -6.72 -2.77 -0.87
C LEU A 71 -7.48 -1.91 -1.88
N ARG A 72 -8.40 -1.06 -1.39
CA ARG A 72 -9.26 -0.22 -2.25
C ARG A 72 -8.71 1.18 -2.44
N THR A 73 -7.99 1.70 -1.45
CA THR A 73 -7.45 3.05 -1.44
C THR A 73 -5.95 3.09 -1.14
N VAL A 74 -5.31 4.22 -1.49
CA VAL A 74 -3.91 4.50 -1.14
C VAL A 74 -3.69 4.44 0.37
N GLY A 75 -4.65 4.95 1.14
CA GLY A 75 -4.63 4.89 2.60
C GLY A 75 -4.59 3.48 3.15
N ASP A 76 -5.40 2.57 2.58
CA ASP A 76 -5.45 1.18 3.01
C ASP A 76 -4.08 0.52 2.86
N ALA A 77 -3.40 0.73 1.73
CA ALA A 77 -2.06 0.21 1.51
C ALA A 77 -1.06 0.78 2.53
N ILE A 78 -1.08 2.09 2.75
CA ILE A 78 -0.17 2.72 3.71
C ILE A 78 -0.38 2.15 5.12
N ASP A 79 -1.63 2.09 5.57
CA ASP A 79 -1.98 1.54 6.88
C ASP A 79 -1.56 0.07 7.01
N TYR A 80 -1.77 -0.70 5.95
CA TYR A 80 -1.38 -2.11 5.89
C TYR A 80 0.12 -2.26 6.07
N ILE A 81 0.94 -1.57 5.26
CA ILE A 81 2.42 -1.66 5.32
C ILE A 81 2.95 -1.25 6.69
N VAL A 82 2.47 -0.13 7.22
CA VAL A 82 2.88 0.37 8.55
C VAL A 82 2.54 -0.65 9.64
N ARG A 83 1.36 -1.29 9.55
CA ARG A 83 0.93 -2.33 10.48
C ARG A 83 1.80 -3.58 10.40
N VAL A 84 2.06 -4.11 9.20
CA VAL A 84 2.82 -5.36 9.04
C VAL A 84 4.31 -5.18 9.32
N SER A 85 4.86 -3.98 9.09
CA SER A 85 6.25 -3.64 9.42
C SER A 85 6.47 -3.42 10.93
N GLY A 86 5.45 -2.91 11.64
CA GLY A 86 5.56 -2.49 13.04
C GLY A 86 5.50 -3.61 14.10
N GLY A 87 5.15 -4.84 13.72
CA GLY A 87 5.10 -5.98 14.64
C GLY A 87 3.91 -6.88 14.37
N GLY A 88 4.21 -8.13 14.02
CA GLY A 88 3.21 -9.16 13.74
C GLY A 88 2.24 -9.36 14.89
N ALA A 89 0.97 -9.06 14.61
CA ALA A 89 -0.19 -9.65 15.25
C ALA A 89 -1.25 -9.74 14.15
N GLY A 90 -1.38 -10.93 13.56
CA GLY A 90 -2.52 -11.23 12.71
C GLY A 90 -3.81 -11.19 13.52
N THR A 91 -4.92 -10.96 12.81
CA THR A 91 -6.20 -11.68 12.93
C THR A 91 -7.26 -10.91 12.14
N GLU A 92 -7.75 -11.56 11.08
CA GLU A 92 -9.18 -11.87 10.87
C GLU A 92 -10.21 -10.79 11.26
N ALA A 93 -10.85 -10.18 10.26
CA ALA A 93 -12.25 -9.72 10.26
C ALA A 93 -12.59 -9.36 8.79
N GLU A 94 -13.16 -10.25 7.98
CA GLU A 94 -14.60 -10.57 7.90
C GLU A 94 -15.46 -9.37 7.47
N GLY A 95 -15.91 -9.40 6.21
CA GLY A 95 -17.18 -8.86 5.75
C GLY A 95 -17.27 -7.38 5.39
N ASP A 96 -17.25 -7.07 4.09
CA ASP A 96 -18.33 -6.23 3.55
C ASP A 96 -18.78 -6.78 2.19
N HIS A 97 -20.05 -7.14 2.16
CA HIS A 97 -20.78 -7.68 1.04
C HIS A 97 -20.70 -6.75 -0.18
N HIS A 98 -20.51 -7.37 -1.33
CA HIS A 98 -21.07 -6.87 -2.58
C HIS A 98 -22.57 -6.59 -2.36
N ALA A 99 -22.98 -5.34 -2.49
CA ALA A 99 -24.38 -4.94 -2.65
C ALA A 99 -24.57 -4.37 -4.05
#